data_AF-A0A383A410-F1
#
_entry.id   AF-A0A383A410-F1
#
_cell.length_a   1.000
_cell.length_b   1.000
_cell.length_c   1.000
_cell.angle_alpha   90.00
_cell.angle_beta   90.00
_cell.angle_gamma   90.00
#
_symmetry.space_group_name_H-M   'P 1'
#
loop_
_entity.id
_entity.type
_entity.pdbx_description
1 polymer ?
#
loop_
_entity_poly.entity_id
_entity_poly.type
_entity_poly.pdbx_seq_one_letter_code
_entity_poly.pdbx_strand_id
1 'polypeptide(L)' 'MYPIIERLDKIETLLENKTRDKWLNLMQACDYTSLSASTIRRAVASGGLRVSKEAGKLIFRKQWL' A
#
# COMPACT_ATOMS: atom_id res chain seq x y z
N MET A 1 24.24 7.42 -28.24
CA MET A 1 22.82 7.08 -28.00
C MET A 1 22.78 5.63 -27.54
N TYR A 2 22.48 5.37 -26.26
CA TYR A 2 22.41 4.02 -25.70
C TYR A 2 20.94 3.63 -25.50
N PRO A 3 20.30 3.05 -26.52
CA PRO A 3 18.86 2.74 -26.49
C PRO A 3 18.47 1.79 -25.35
N ILE A 4 19.41 1.00 -24.84
CA ILE A 4 19.20 0.13 -23.68
C ILE A 4 19.01 0.94 -22.38
N ILE A 5 19.82 1.98 -22.16
CA ILE A 5 19.74 2.80 -20.94
C ILE A 5 18.39 3.54 -20.89
N GLU A 6 17.97 4.11 -22.02
CA GLU A 6 16.67 4.81 -22.12
C GLU A 6 15.48 3.88 -21.87
N ARG A 7 15.60 2.59 -22.23
CA ARG A 7 14.57 1.59 -21.96
C ARG A 7 14.58 1.17 -20.48
N LEU A 8 15.75 1.07 -19.85
CA LEU A 8 15.86 0.83 -18.40
C LEU A 8 15.22 1.97 -17.61
N ASP A 9 15.56 3.23 -17.91
CA ASP A 9 15.01 4.41 -17.22
C ASP A 9 13.49 4.48 -17.35
N LYS A 10 12.95 4.13 -18.52
CA LYS A 10 11.50 4.03 -18.74
C LYS A 10 10.87 2.93 -17.87
N ILE A 11 11.50 1.77 -17.76
CA ILE A 11 10.99 0.67 -16.92
C ILE A 11 11.02 1.08 -15.44
N GLU A 12 12.09 1.73 -14.99
CA GLU A 12 12.25 2.22 -13.63
C GLU A 12 11.18 3.26 -13.29
N THR A 13 11.00 4.26 -14.14
CA THR A 13 9.98 5.31 -13.98
C THR A 13 8.55 4.75 -13.94
N LEU A 14 8.26 3.73 -14.75
CA LEU A 14 6.95 3.06 -14.76
C LEU A 14 6.71 2.23 -13.49
N LEU A 15 7.75 1.59 -12.95
CA LEU A 15 7.67 0.89 -11.66
C LEU A 15 7.42 1.88 -10.53
N GLU A 16 8.15 2.98 -10.51
CA GLU A 16 8.10 3.98 -9.44
C GLU A 16 6.70 4.59 -9.33
N ASN A 17 6.10 5.00 -10.45
CA ASN A 17 4.75 5.57 -10.48
C ASN A 17 3.66 4.58 -10.02
N LYS A 18 3.86 3.28 -10.22
CA LYS A 18 2.91 2.25 -9.79
C LYS A 18 2.90 2.02 -8.26
N THR A 19 3.91 2.52 -7.54
CA THR A 19 4.08 2.25 -6.10
C THR A 19 3.68 3.41 -5.19
N ARG A 20 3.58 4.63 -5.71
CA ARG A 20 3.41 5.86 -4.90
C ARG A 20 2.05 5.98 -4.20
N ASP A 21 0.96 5.49 -4.81
CA ASP A 21 -0.39 5.56 -4.22
C ASP A 21 -1.12 4.21 -4.20
N LYS A 22 -0.39 3.16 -3.83
CA LYS A 22 -1.02 1.85 -3.69
C LYS A 22 -1.81 1.78 -2.38
N TRP A 23 -3.12 1.93 -2.51
CA TRP A 23 -4.08 1.50 -1.50
C TRP A 23 -3.88 0.02 -1.19
N LEU A 24 -3.76 -0.31 0.10
CA LEU A 24 -3.54 -1.65 0.62
C LEU A 24 -4.86 -2.19 1.17
N ASN A 25 -5.20 -3.42 0.81
CA ASN A 25 -6.27 -4.15 1.49
C ASN A 25 -5.77 -4.68 2.85
N LEU A 26 -6.67 -5.25 3.65
CA LEU A 26 -6.32 -5.77 4.98
C LEU A 26 -5.18 -6.80 4.95
N MET A 27 -5.17 -7.72 3.98
CA MET A 27 -4.13 -8.75 3.90
C MET A 27 -2.78 -8.14 3.52
N GLN A 28 -2.77 -7.25 2.54
CA GLN A 28 -1.56 -6.51 2.15
C GLN A 28 -1.04 -5.62 3.28
N ALA A 29 -1.93 -5.06 4.11
CA ALA A 29 -1.55 -4.33 5.31
C ALA A 29 -0.92 -5.25 6.37
N CYS A 30 -1.42 -6.48 6.51
CA CYS A 30 -0.81 -7.50 7.37
C CYS A 30 0.60 -7.85 6.88
N ASP A 31 0.75 -8.11 5.59
CA ASP A 31 2.04 -8.44 4.97
C ASP A 31 3.04 -7.28 5.12
N TYR A 32 2.57 -6.03 4.97
CA TYR A 32 3.39 -4.84 5.09
C TYR A 32 3.86 -4.57 6.53
N THR A 33 2.97 -4.73 7.51
CA THR A 33 3.27 -4.44 8.94
C THR A 33 3.77 -5.65 9.71
N SER A 34 3.74 -6.84 9.12
CA SER A 34 3.93 -8.13 9.80
C SER A 34 2.96 -8.37 10.98
N LEU A 35 1.86 -7.62 11.04
CA LEU A 35 0.83 -7.77 12.08
C LEU A 35 -0.30 -8.67 11.61
N SER A 36 -0.96 -9.32 12.57
CA SER A 36 -2.15 -10.11 12.27
C SER A 36 -3.35 -9.24 11.94
N ALA A 37 -4.24 -9.75 11.09
CA ALA A 37 -5.48 -9.08 10.71
C ALA A 37 -6.34 -8.67 11.92
N SER A 38 -6.32 -9.47 12.99
CA SER A 38 -7.02 -9.16 14.25
C SER A 38 -6.45 -7.92 14.94
N THR A 39 -5.12 -7.74 14.91
CA THR A 39 -4.45 -6.57 15.49
C THR A 39 -4.80 -5.31 14.73
N ILE A 40 -4.76 -5.36 13.40
CA ILE A 40 -5.15 -4.22 12.55
C ILE A 40 -6.63 -3.87 12.73
N ARG A 41 -7.53 -4.87 12.78
CA ARG A 41 -8.97 -4.63 13.04
C ARG A 41 -9.21 -3.97 14.40
N ARG A 42 -8.51 -4.39 15.45
CA ARG A 42 -8.58 -3.74 16.77
C ARG A 42 -8.08 -2.30 16.72
N ALA A 43 -6.96 -2.04 16.04
CA ALA A 43 -6.42 -0.69 15.88
C ALA A 43 -7.42 0.23 15.16
N VAL A 44 -8.07 -0.26 14.10
CA VAL A 44 -9.16 0.45 13.41
C VAL A 44 -10.36 0.69 14.32
N ALA A 45 -10.80 -0.32 15.08
CA ALA A 45 -11.95 -0.19 15.99
C ALA A 45 -11.68 0.78 17.15
N SER A 46 -10.45 0.81 17.66
CA SER A 46 -10.01 1.74 18.71
C SER A 46 -9.84 3.19 18.22
N GLY A 47 -9.88 3.42 16.89
CA GLY A 47 -9.65 4.73 16.29
C GLY A 47 -8.16 5.12 16.18
N GLY A 48 -7.23 4.26 16.61
CA GLY A 48 -5.79 4.51 16.54
C GLY A 48 -5.19 4.40 15.14
N LEU A 49 -5.92 3.81 14.18
CA LEU A 49 -5.47 3.65 12.79
C LEU A 49 -6.45 4.28 11.81
N ARG A 50 -5.95 5.19 10.96
CA ARG A 50 -6.74 5.78 9.87
C ARG A 50 -7.05 4.72 8.81
N VAL A 51 -8.31 4.66 8.39
CA VAL A 51 -8.78 3.70 7.38
C VAL A 51 -9.80 4.36 6.47
N SER A 52 -9.78 4.00 5.19
CA SER A 52 -10.86 4.27 4.26
C SER A 52 -11.81 3.09 4.25
N LYS A 53 -13.10 3.35 4.50
CA LYS A 53 -14.15 2.34 4.47
C LYS A 53 -14.95 2.54 3.21
N GLU A 54 -14.70 1.72 2.20
CA GLU A 54 -15.42 1.77 0.93
C GLU A 54 -16.19 0.46 0.73
N ALA A 55 -17.52 0.55 0.62
CA ALA A 55 -18.42 -0.61 0.47
C ALA A 55 -18.15 -1.76 1.49
N GLY A 56 -17.84 -1.43 2.75
CA GLY A 56 -17.56 -2.40 3.81
C GLY A 56 -16.15 -3.00 3.80
N LYS A 57 -15.29 -2.61 2.86
CA LYS A 57 -13.89 -3.03 2.79
C LYS A 57 -13.00 -2.04 3.51
N LEU A 58 -12.02 -2.57 4.25
CA LEU A 58 -10.97 -1.77 4.88
C LEU A 58 -9.83 -1.58 3.89
N ILE A 59 -9.55 -0.32 3.58
CA ILE A 59 -8.48 0.08 2.68
C ILE A 59 -7.56 1.07 3.39
N PHE A 60 -6.27 0.82 3.31
CA PHE A 60 -5.23 1.56 4.01
C PHE A 60 -4.32 2.25 3.00
N ARG A 61 -3.75 3.40 3.37
CA ARG A 61 -2.59 3.95 2.68
C ARG A 61 -1.33 3.51 3.42
N LYS A 62 -0.23 3.29 2.70
CA LYS A 62 1.08 3.00 3.32
C LYS A 62 1.48 4.04 4.36
N GLN A 63 1.11 5.31 4.15
CA GLN A 63 1.40 6.42 5.05
C GLN A 63 0.69 6.31 6.42
N TRP A 64 -0.32 5.44 6.54
CA TRP A 64 -1.12 5.28 7.75
C TRP A 64 -0.70 4.07 8.58
N LEU A 65 0.02 3.11 7.98
CA LEU A 65 0.44 1.83 8.58
C LEU A 65 1.89 1.89 9.03
#